data_AF-A0A4P8WRP0-F1
#
_entry.id   AF-A0A4P8WRP0-F1
#
_cell.length_a   1.000
_cell.length_b   1.000
_cell.length_c   1.000
_cell.angle_alpha   90.00
_cell.angle_beta   90.00
_cell.angle_gamma   90.00
#
_symmetry.space_group_name_H-M   'P 1'
#
loop_
_entity.id
_entity.type
_entity.pdbx_description
1 polymer ?
#
loop_
_entity_poly.entity_id
_entity_poly.type
_entity_poly.pdbx_seq_one_letter_code
_entity_poly.pdbx_strand_id
1 'polypeptide(L)'
;MNEQNLEVEVTGESSTAFINLVDPNGELFDQARLEGDDTEASFEILGRYEDDLPTGKYELVALESLESDDPIDSTTISLDAECKITDVLWAAENPDMDWEKRSSAWEAHAAVVIENKGTIPSVLTELEWAGAPVARLQSKDAQSYYHEVRLSPGETTVYSEGPVYRTENSIQSLDCGEYGTESMTVTAITQVGPDPSFTQQIEYGSEQSCELAIVEGNPDGSPSDGGEN
;
A
#
# COMPACT_ATOMS: atom_id res chain seq x y z
N MET A 1 8.25 -14.37 -12.45
CA MET A 1 7.99 -13.39 -11.37
C MET A 1 7.44 -14.09 -10.14
N ASN A 2 8.32 -14.59 -9.28
CA ASN A 2 7.98 -14.61 -7.86
C ASN A 2 7.91 -13.15 -7.42
N GLU A 3 6.81 -12.72 -6.79
CA GLU A 3 6.52 -11.30 -6.47
C GLU A 3 7.55 -10.63 -5.54
N GLN A 4 8.61 -11.34 -5.10
CA GLN A 4 9.69 -10.84 -4.26
C GLN A 4 10.98 -10.55 -5.04
N ASN A 5 11.07 -11.02 -6.29
CA ASN A 5 12.29 -10.96 -7.09
C ASN A 5 12.08 -10.18 -8.38
N LEU A 6 13.07 -9.37 -8.71
CA LEU A 6 13.27 -8.81 -10.03
C LEU A 6 14.06 -9.82 -10.88
N GLU A 7 13.40 -10.35 -11.91
CA GLU A 7 14.01 -11.23 -12.90
C GLU A 7 14.51 -10.40 -14.09
N VAL A 8 15.79 -10.54 -14.43
CA VAL A 8 16.46 -9.82 -15.52
C VAL A 8 17.01 -10.82 -16.51
N GLU A 9 16.58 -10.73 -17.77
CA GLU A 9 17.12 -11.55 -18.86
C GLU A 9 18.15 -10.74 -19.65
N VAL A 10 19.33 -11.34 -19.85
CA VAL A 10 20.38 -10.83 -20.73
C VAL A 10 20.14 -11.41 -22.11
N THR A 11 19.95 -10.54 -23.09
CA THR A 11 19.69 -10.93 -24.47
C THR A 11 20.89 -10.59 -25.37
N GLY A 12 21.28 -11.53 -26.23
CA GLY A 12 22.45 -11.40 -27.13
C GLY A 12 23.61 -12.34 -26.76
N GLU A 13 24.63 -12.43 -27.63
CA GLU A 13 25.90 -13.07 -27.28
C GLU A 13 26.67 -12.11 -26.36
N SER A 14 26.54 -12.27 -25.05
CA SER A 14 27.21 -11.40 -24.09
C SER A 14 28.31 -12.17 -23.34
N SER A 15 29.49 -11.58 -23.22
CA SER A 15 30.52 -12.03 -22.27
C SER A 15 30.18 -11.62 -20.83
N THR A 16 28.90 -11.31 -20.55
CA THR A 16 28.43 -10.84 -19.25
C THR A 16 28.57 -11.96 -18.23
N ALA A 17 29.36 -11.71 -17.20
CA ALA A 17 29.50 -12.62 -16.06
C ALA A 17 28.80 -12.06 -14.81
N PHE A 18 28.57 -10.74 -14.75
CA PHE A 18 27.95 -10.07 -13.61
C PHE A 18 26.95 -9.03 -14.05
N ILE A 19 25.90 -8.86 -13.25
CA ILE A 19 24.95 -7.76 -13.35
C ILE A 19 24.89 -7.07 -12.00
N ASN A 20 25.21 -5.79 -11.99
CA ASN A 20 25.04 -4.93 -10.84
C ASN A 20 23.68 -4.23 -10.93
N LEU A 21 22.93 -4.24 -9.84
CA LEU A 21 21.75 -3.42 -9.64
C LEU A 21 22.17 -2.22 -8.79
N VAL A 22 22.14 -1.03 -9.38
CA VAL A 22 22.55 0.23 -8.75
C VAL A 22 21.30 1.01 -8.38
N ASP A 23 21.24 1.48 -7.14
CA ASP A 23 20.09 2.20 -6.58
C ASP A 23 19.96 3.63 -7.16
N PRO A 24 18.84 4.32 -6.87
CA PRO A 24 18.64 5.71 -7.30
C PRO A 24 19.66 6.71 -6.75
N ASN A 25 20.41 6.37 -5.70
CA ASN A 25 21.47 7.20 -5.13
C ASN A 25 22.84 6.96 -5.81
N GLY A 26 22.93 5.98 -6.71
CA GLY A 26 24.15 5.59 -7.41
C GLY A 26 25.00 4.58 -6.62
N GLU A 27 24.46 3.95 -5.58
CA GLU A 27 25.14 2.93 -4.78
C GLU A 27 24.79 1.52 -5.30
N LEU A 28 25.73 0.58 -5.18
CA LEU A 28 25.45 -0.82 -5.53
C LEU A 28 24.43 -1.39 -4.54
N PHE A 29 23.22 -1.65 -5.02
CA PHE A 29 22.14 -2.24 -4.23
C PHE A 29 22.32 -3.76 -4.09
N ASP A 30 22.54 -4.43 -5.22
CA ASP A 30 22.76 -5.88 -5.25
C ASP A 30 23.55 -6.32 -6.48
N GLN A 31 24.04 -7.55 -6.45
CA GLN A 31 24.86 -8.11 -7.51
C GLN A 31 24.47 -9.56 -7.79
N ALA A 32 24.27 -9.86 -9.07
CA ALA A 32 24.05 -11.21 -9.57
C ALA A 32 25.24 -11.67 -10.42
N ARG A 33 25.62 -12.93 -10.27
CA ARG A 33 26.61 -13.61 -11.12
C ARG A 33 25.87 -14.55 -12.07
N LEU A 34 26.21 -14.51 -13.35
CA LEU A 34 25.78 -15.49 -14.34
C LEU A 34 26.80 -16.63 -14.38
N GLU A 35 26.33 -17.88 -14.30
CA GLU A 35 27.20 -19.06 -14.38
C GLU A 35 27.05 -19.76 -15.74
N GLY A 36 28.18 -20.02 -16.42
CA GLY A 36 28.18 -20.78 -17.66
C GLY A 36 27.38 -20.11 -18.78
N ASP A 37 26.29 -20.75 -19.18
CA ASP A 37 25.39 -20.32 -20.26
C ASP A 37 24.10 -19.64 -19.71
N ASP A 38 24.07 -19.27 -18.43
CA ASP A 38 22.92 -18.61 -17.81
C ASP A 38 22.67 -17.23 -18.42
N THR A 39 21.42 -16.96 -18.78
CA THR A 39 20.95 -15.67 -19.32
C THR A 39 20.05 -14.92 -18.37
N GLU A 40 19.69 -15.49 -17.21
CA GLU A 40 18.76 -14.89 -16.25
C GLU A 40 19.46 -14.59 -14.93
N ALA A 41 19.26 -13.37 -14.43
CA ALA A 41 19.63 -12.95 -13.08
C ALA A 41 18.37 -12.67 -12.26
N SER A 42 18.43 -12.94 -10.96
CA SER A 42 17.34 -12.67 -10.02
C SER A 42 17.88 -11.81 -8.88
N PHE A 43 17.23 -10.68 -8.62
CA PHE A 43 17.53 -9.80 -7.50
C PHE A 43 16.37 -9.83 -6.51
N GLU A 44 16.66 -10.02 -5.23
CA GLU A 44 15.64 -9.95 -4.17
C GLU A 44 15.33 -8.48 -3.89
N ILE A 45 14.15 -8.03 -4.31
CA ILE A 45 13.71 -6.63 -4.19
C ILE A 45 12.73 -6.43 -3.04
N LEU A 46 12.20 -7.51 -2.46
CA LEU A 46 11.34 -7.46 -1.27
C LEU A 46 11.74 -8.54 -0.28
N GLY A 47 11.62 -8.24 1.01
CA GLY A 47 11.88 -9.20 2.08
C GLY A 47 13.34 -9.27 2.52
N ARG A 48 14.27 -8.62 1.81
CA ARG A 48 15.68 -8.56 2.22
C ARG A 48 15.85 -7.78 3.52
N TYR A 49 15.11 -6.68 3.67
CA TYR A 49 14.89 -5.87 4.87
C TYR A 49 13.57 -5.11 4.66
N GLU A 50 12.62 -5.17 5.59
CA GLU A 50 11.27 -4.60 5.43
C GLU A 50 11.24 -3.06 5.24
N ASP A 51 12.40 -2.39 5.30
CA ASP A 51 12.52 -0.92 5.30
C ASP A 51 13.51 -0.32 4.27
N ASP A 52 14.23 -1.13 3.47
CA ASP A 52 15.44 -0.65 2.74
C ASP A 52 15.39 -0.72 1.20
N LEU A 53 14.22 -0.69 0.56
CA LEU A 53 14.15 -0.53 -0.90
C LEU A 53 13.82 0.92 -1.27
N PRO A 54 14.80 1.76 -1.65
CA PRO A 54 14.52 3.06 -2.25
C PRO A 54 13.63 2.92 -3.48
N THR A 55 12.55 3.67 -3.56
CA THR A 55 11.76 3.74 -4.80
C THR A 55 12.43 4.65 -5.82
N GLY A 56 12.31 4.30 -7.09
CA GLY A 56 12.74 5.15 -8.20
C GLY A 56 13.48 4.39 -9.29
N LYS A 57 14.40 5.11 -9.96
CA LYS A 57 15.14 4.58 -11.11
C LYS A 57 16.41 3.86 -10.67
N TYR A 58 16.46 2.57 -10.97
CA TYR A 58 17.64 1.73 -10.80
C TYR A 58 18.37 1.55 -12.12
N GLU A 59 19.69 1.44 -12.07
CA GLU A 59 20.51 1.09 -13.21
C GLU A 59 20.96 -0.37 -13.11
N LEU A 60 20.72 -1.12 -14.19
CA LEU A 60 21.26 -2.46 -14.40
C LEU A 60 22.53 -2.32 -15.24
N VAL A 61 23.66 -2.74 -14.69
CA VAL A 61 24.97 -2.62 -15.33
C VAL A 61 25.56 -4.01 -15.58
N ALA A 62 25.76 -4.35 -16.85
CA ALA A 62 26.34 -5.63 -17.26
C ALA A 62 27.87 -5.54 -17.34
N LEU A 63 28.57 -6.47 -16.69
CA LEU A 63 30.03 -6.48 -16.58
C LEU A 63 30.62 -7.82 -17.05
N GLU A 64 31.78 -7.76 -17.71
CA GLU A 64 32.56 -8.96 -18.07
C GLU A 64 33.22 -9.61 -16.84
N SER A 65 33.61 -8.79 -15.86
CA SER A 65 34.18 -9.24 -14.59
C SER A 65 34.01 -8.18 -13.50
N LEU A 66 34.18 -8.56 -12.23
CA LEU A 66 34.07 -7.64 -11.09
C LEU A 66 35.09 -6.50 -11.08
N GLU A 67 36.22 -6.66 -11.76
CA GLU A 67 37.29 -5.67 -11.82
C GLU A 67 37.18 -4.80 -13.08
N SER A 68 36.14 -4.97 -13.90
CA SER A 68 35.93 -4.17 -15.11
C SER A 68 35.44 -2.78 -14.73
N ASP A 69 36.23 -1.75 -15.05
CA ASP A 69 35.82 -0.34 -14.91
C ASP A 69 34.85 0.09 -16.03
N ASP A 70 34.88 -0.60 -17.18
CA ASP A 70 34.03 -0.31 -18.33
C ASP A 70 32.85 -1.31 -18.39
N PRO A 71 31.59 -0.85 -18.42
CA PRO A 71 30.43 -1.72 -18.58
C PRO A 71 30.29 -2.20 -20.03
N ILE A 72 29.83 -3.45 -20.19
CA ILE A 72 29.46 -4.01 -21.50
C ILE A 72 28.24 -3.25 -22.02
N ASP A 73 27.24 -3.08 -21.15
CA ASP A 73 25.99 -2.39 -21.43
C ASP A 73 25.35 -1.92 -20.11
N SER A 74 24.43 -0.97 -20.21
CA SER A 74 23.57 -0.61 -19.08
C SER A 74 22.16 -0.22 -19.53
N THR A 75 21.20 -0.47 -18.65
CA THR A 75 19.80 -0.06 -18.86
C THR A 75 19.19 0.40 -17.55
N THR A 76 18.08 1.12 -17.64
CA THR A 76 17.39 1.66 -16.46
C THR A 76 16.03 1.01 -16.32
N ILE A 77 15.66 0.71 -15.07
CA ILE A 77 14.32 0.23 -14.69
C ILE A 77 13.77 1.14 -13.59
N SER A 78 12.44 1.24 -13.52
CA SER A 78 11.76 1.91 -12.42
C SER A 78 11.22 0.86 -11.45
N LEU A 79 11.58 0.97 -10.18
CA LEU A 79 11.05 0.17 -9.07
C LEU A 79 10.27 1.11 -8.15
N ASP A 80 8.97 1.16 -8.35
CA ASP A 80 8.06 2.05 -7.62
C ASP A 80 6.84 1.26 -7.16
N ALA A 81 6.34 1.55 -5.95
CA ALA A 81 5.06 1.06 -5.45
C ALA A 81 4.16 2.27 -5.14
N GLU A 82 3.36 2.67 -6.11
CA GLU A 82 2.46 3.83 -5.99
C GLU A 82 1.06 3.34 -5.62
N CYS A 83 0.80 3.23 -4.31
CA CYS A 83 -0.45 2.72 -3.77
C CYS A 83 -1.43 3.87 -3.44
N LYS A 84 -2.71 3.68 -3.75
CA LYS A 84 -3.78 4.60 -3.36
C LYS A 84 -5.05 3.83 -3.01
N ILE A 85 -5.79 4.31 -2.00
CA ILE A 85 -7.18 3.90 -1.77
C ILE A 85 -8.04 4.47 -2.90
N THR A 86 -8.69 3.59 -3.66
CA THR A 86 -9.59 3.97 -4.75
C THR A 86 -11.05 3.86 -4.35
N ASP A 87 -11.37 2.98 -3.40
CA ASP A 87 -12.75 2.78 -2.94
C ASP A 87 -12.81 2.22 -1.51
N VAL A 88 -13.96 2.39 -0.86
CA VAL A 88 -14.27 1.84 0.45
C VAL A 88 -15.66 1.21 0.42
N LEU A 89 -15.70 -0.09 0.67
CA LEU A 89 -16.90 -0.92 0.55
C LEU A 89 -17.39 -1.35 1.93
N TRP A 90 -18.69 -1.25 2.16
CA TRP A 90 -19.32 -1.61 3.44
C TRP A 90 -20.02 -2.96 3.35
N ALA A 91 -19.89 -3.79 4.37
CA ALA A 91 -20.40 -5.16 4.30
C ALA A 91 -21.93 -5.24 4.24
N ALA A 92 -22.67 -4.32 4.90
CA ALA A 92 -24.14 -4.28 4.74
C ALA A 92 -24.61 -3.92 3.32
N GLU A 93 -23.85 -3.10 2.59
CA GLU A 93 -24.20 -2.68 1.24
C GLU A 93 -23.74 -3.68 0.18
N ASN A 94 -22.71 -4.47 0.50
CA ASN A 94 -22.11 -5.46 -0.39
C ASN A 94 -22.13 -6.88 0.22
N PRO A 95 -23.29 -7.42 0.62
CA PRO A 95 -23.37 -8.65 1.41
C PRO A 95 -22.88 -9.91 0.67
N ASP A 96 -22.76 -9.84 -0.65
CA ASP A 96 -22.32 -10.96 -1.50
C ASP A 96 -20.79 -11.15 -1.55
N MET A 97 -20.00 -10.21 -1.02
CA MET A 97 -18.53 -10.36 -0.91
C MET A 97 -18.12 -11.35 0.19
N ASP A 98 -16.83 -11.69 0.23
CA ASP A 98 -16.22 -12.74 1.05
C ASP A 98 -15.97 -12.35 2.52
N TRP A 99 -16.93 -11.67 3.15
CA TRP A 99 -16.85 -11.25 4.55
C TRP A 99 -16.73 -12.44 5.52
N GLU A 100 -16.10 -12.25 6.68
CA GLU A 100 -16.09 -13.24 7.77
C GLU A 100 -17.45 -13.28 8.50
N LYS A 101 -18.42 -13.95 7.87
CA LYS A 101 -19.82 -14.02 8.32
C LYS A 101 -20.04 -14.79 9.62
N ARG A 102 -19.01 -15.44 10.19
CA ARG A 102 -19.11 -16.03 11.55
C ARG A 102 -19.08 -14.97 12.64
N SER A 103 -18.53 -13.78 12.35
CA SER A 103 -18.63 -12.63 13.24
C SER A 103 -20.09 -12.20 13.33
N SER A 104 -20.64 -12.08 14.54
CA SER A 104 -21.99 -11.52 14.72
C SER A 104 -22.09 -10.04 14.34
N ALA A 105 -20.96 -9.37 14.12
CA ALA A 105 -20.86 -7.98 13.72
C ALA A 105 -20.21 -7.76 12.35
N TRP A 106 -19.82 -8.81 11.61
CA TRP A 106 -20.44 -8.99 10.32
C TRP A 106 -20.58 -7.78 9.40
N GLU A 107 -21.82 -7.36 9.32
CA GLU A 107 -22.30 -6.25 8.52
C GLU A 107 -21.51 -4.98 8.83
N ALA A 108 -21.06 -4.74 10.07
CA ALA A 108 -20.29 -3.55 10.45
C ALA A 108 -18.83 -3.52 9.95
N HIS A 109 -18.37 -4.51 9.16
CA HIS A 109 -17.04 -4.54 8.57
C HIS A 109 -16.95 -3.67 7.30
N ALA A 110 -15.72 -3.32 6.93
CA ALA A 110 -15.43 -2.58 5.72
C ALA A 110 -14.36 -3.32 4.90
N ALA A 111 -14.28 -3.03 3.61
CA ALA A 111 -13.16 -3.37 2.78
C ALA A 111 -12.65 -2.11 2.08
N VAL A 112 -11.35 -2.05 1.86
CA VAL A 112 -10.69 -0.97 1.14
C VAL A 112 -10.16 -1.55 -0.17
N VAL A 113 -10.47 -0.88 -1.28
CA VAL A 113 -9.85 -1.18 -2.57
C VAL A 113 -8.62 -0.31 -2.70
N ILE A 114 -7.47 -0.95 -2.87
CA ILE A 114 -6.18 -0.29 -3.03
C ILE A 114 -5.65 -0.62 -4.42
N GLU A 115 -5.34 0.42 -5.19
CA GLU A 115 -4.69 0.31 -6.49
C GLU A 115 -3.21 0.62 -6.34
N ASN A 116 -2.34 -0.31 -6.77
CA ASN A 116 -0.91 -0.07 -6.94
C ASN A 116 -0.61 0.17 -8.43
N LYS A 117 -0.26 1.41 -8.79
CA LYS A 117 0.12 1.81 -10.17
C LYS A 117 1.61 1.64 -10.47
N GLY A 118 2.36 1.20 -9.47
CA GLY A 118 3.78 0.94 -9.54
C GLY A 118 4.15 -0.30 -10.36
N THR A 119 5.44 -0.57 -10.39
CA THR A 119 6.05 -1.72 -11.09
C THR A 119 6.37 -2.87 -10.16
N ILE A 120 6.42 -2.61 -8.86
CA ILE A 120 6.70 -3.60 -7.81
C ILE A 120 5.57 -3.61 -6.78
N PRO A 121 5.35 -4.74 -6.09
CA PRO A 121 4.37 -4.79 -5.01
C PRO A 121 4.85 -4.02 -3.76
N SER A 122 3.91 -3.70 -2.89
CA SER A 122 4.17 -3.28 -1.51
C SER A 122 3.52 -4.24 -0.50
N VAL A 123 3.72 -4.01 0.79
CA VAL A 123 3.05 -4.74 1.87
C VAL A 123 2.24 -3.76 2.70
N LEU A 124 0.93 -3.95 2.74
CA LEU A 124 0.03 -3.26 3.67
C LEU A 124 0.19 -3.86 5.06
N THR A 125 0.58 -3.02 6.01
CA THR A 125 0.82 -3.42 7.40
C THR A 125 -0.31 -3.01 8.34
N GLU A 126 -1.05 -1.97 8.00
CA GLU A 126 -2.10 -1.45 8.87
C GLU A 126 -3.17 -0.66 8.11
N LEU A 127 -4.41 -0.82 8.55
CA LEU A 127 -5.52 0.09 8.26
C LEU A 127 -5.96 0.77 9.56
N GLU A 128 -5.71 2.06 9.67
CA GLU A 128 -6.17 2.90 10.79
C GLU A 128 -7.45 3.64 10.40
N TRP A 129 -8.48 3.54 11.25
CA TRP A 129 -9.79 4.17 11.05
C TRP A 129 -10.02 5.25 12.10
N ALA A 130 -9.54 6.46 11.82
CA ALA A 130 -9.68 7.62 12.68
C ALA A 130 -11.11 8.18 12.62
N GLY A 131 -11.70 8.50 13.78
CA GLY A 131 -13.05 9.08 13.86
C GLY A 131 -14.21 8.11 13.55
N ALA A 132 -13.92 6.84 13.26
CA ALA A 132 -14.93 5.83 12.97
C ALA A 132 -15.85 5.56 14.18
N PRO A 133 -17.12 5.19 13.96
CA PRO A 133 -18.08 4.88 15.04
C PRO A 133 -17.55 3.89 16.07
N VAL A 134 -16.84 2.84 15.63
CA VAL A 134 -16.27 1.84 16.54
C VAL A 134 -15.21 2.44 17.47
N ALA A 135 -14.40 3.39 16.98
CA ALA A 135 -13.37 4.05 17.79
C ALA A 135 -14.03 4.93 18.86
N ARG A 136 -15.08 5.68 18.48
CA ARG A 136 -15.89 6.49 19.40
C ARG A 136 -16.55 5.63 20.48
N LEU A 137 -17.12 4.48 20.11
CA LEU A 137 -17.66 3.50 21.06
C LEU A 137 -16.64 2.93 22.04
N GLN A 138 -15.35 3.00 21.71
CA GLN A 138 -14.27 2.57 22.60
C GLN A 138 -13.60 3.75 23.32
N SER A 139 -14.11 4.97 23.13
CA SER A 139 -13.50 6.21 23.61
C SER A 139 -12.04 6.37 23.16
N LYS A 140 -11.77 6.02 21.90
CA LYS A 140 -10.48 6.17 21.22
C LYS A 140 -10.62 7.12 20.04
N ASP A 141 -9.49 7.72 19.64
CA ASP A 141 -9.42 8.60 18.47
C ASP A 141 -9.48 7.79 17.16
N ALA A 142 -8.88 6.58 17.16
CA ALA A 142 -8.83 5.69 16.01
C ALA A 142 -8.96 4.22 16.40
N GLN A 143 -9.32 3.39 15.43
CA GLN A 143 -9.29 1.94 15.51
C GLN A 143 -8.37 1.39 14.42
N SER A 144 -7.31 0.71 14.84
CA SER A 144 -6.34 0.08 13.93
C SER A 144 -6.60 -1.40 13.77
N TYR A 145 -6.28 -1.91 12.57
CA TYR A 145 -6.22 -3.32 12.25
C TYR A 145 -4.89 -3.61 11.54
N TYR A 146 -4.13 -4.56 12.08
CA TYR A 146 -2.90 -5.04 11.46
C TYR A 146 -3.23 -5.91 10.25
N HIS A 147 -2.45 -5.76 9.19
CA HIS A 147 -2.52 -6.53 7.97
C HIS A 147 -1.13 -7.04 7.59
N GLU A 148 -1.10 -8.12 6.82
CA GLU A 148 0.12 -8.60 6.16
C GLU A 148 -0.26 -8.97 4.72
N VAL A 149 -0.75 -7.97 3.99
CA VAL A 149 -1.32 -8.15 2.65
C VAL A 149 -0.40 -7.55 1.61
N ARG A 150 -0.07 -8.34 0.59
CA ARG A 150 0.72 -7.87 -0.56
C ARG A 150 -0.17 -7.07 -1.50
N LEU A 151 0.32 -5.91 -1.90
CA LEU A 151 -0.30 -5.00 -2.85
C LEU A 151 0.46 -5.09 -4.18
N SER A 152 0.21 -6.15 -4.94
CA SER A 152 0.78 -6.32 -6.28
C SER A 152 0.27 -5.25 -7.26
N PRO A 153 1.04 -4.92 -8.32
CA PRO A 153 0.56 -3.99 -9.34
C PRO A 153 -0.85 -4.34 -9.82
N GLY A 154 -1.75 -3.36 -9.79
CA GLY A 154 -3.19 -3.53 -9.99
C GLY A 154 -4.01 -3.32 -8.72
N GLU A 155 -5.26 -3.79 -8.73
CA GLU A 155 -6.21 -3.61 -7.63
C GLU A 155 -6.16 -4.78 -6.64
N THR A 156 -6.18 -4.46 -5.35
CA THR A 156 -6.32 -5.42 -4.25
C THR A 156 -7.45 -4.97 -3.32
N THR A 157 -8.37 -5.87 -3.01
CA THR A 157 -9.41 -5.63 -1.99
C THR A 157 -8.95 -6.18 -0.65
N VAL A 158 -8.89 -5.31 0.36
CA VAL A 158 -8.46 -5.66 1.73
C VAL A 158 -9.63 -5.51 2.68
N TYR A 159 -9.99 -6.59 3.37
CA TYR A 159 -11.08 -6.64 4.34
C TYR A 159 -10.58 -6.23 5.73
N SER A 160 -11.37 -5.45 6.48
CA SER A 160 -11.05 -5.11 7.86
C SER A 160 -11.15 -6.35 8.77
N GLU A 161 -10.13 -6.54 9.62
CA GLU A 161 -10.08 -7.65 10.60
C GLU A 161 -11.19 -7.56 11.67
N GLY A 162 -11.80 -6.38 11.82
CA GLY A 162 -12.89 -6.15 12.75
C GLY A 162 -13.91 -5.13 12.25
N PRO A 163 -14.97 -4.87 13.04
CA PRO A 163 -16.01 -3.92 12.69
C PRO A 163 -15.45 -2.49 12.68
N VAL A 164 -15.83 -1.69 11.68
CA VAL A 164 -15.42 -0.30 11.49
C VAL A 164 -16.56 0.65 11.85
N TYR A 165 -17.75 0.40 11.30
CA TYR A 165 -18.88 1.33 11.42
C TYR A 165 -19.91 0.91 12.48
N ARG A 166 -19.53 0.04 13.41
CA ARG A 166 -20.41 -0.40 14.49
C ARG A 166 -20.79 0.78 15.38
N THR A 167 -22.10 1.00 15.57
CA THR A 167 -22.66 2.10 16.36
C THR A 167 -23.22 1.68 17.71
N GLU A 168 -23.27 0.39 18.05
CA GLU A 168 -23.72 -0.05 19.37
C GLU A 168 -22.93 -1.23 19.93
N ASN A 169 -22.77 -1.28 21.25
CA ASN A 169 -22.24 -2.43 21.99
C ASN A 169 -23.08 -2.69 23.26
N SER A 170 -22.66 -3.66 24.08
CA SER A 170 -23.41 -4.05 25.28
C SER A 170 -23.43 -2.98 26.39
N ILE A 171 -22.71 -1.88 26.23
CA ILE A 171 -22.49 -0.84 27.25
C ILE A 171 -23.09 0.49 26.78
N GLN A 172 -22.94 0.83 25.50
CA GLN A 172 -23.36 2.11 24.93
C GLN A 172 -23.69 2.02 23.44
N SER A 173 -24.47 2.99 22.97
CA SER A 173 -24.80 3.23 21.56
C SER A 173 -24.43 4.65 21.17
N LEU A 174 -23.98 4.83 19.93
CA LEU A 174 -23.77 6.09 19.28
C LEU A 174 -25.10 6.51 18.64
N ASP A 175 -25.66 7.64 19.08
CA ASP A 175 -26.84 8.22 18.44
C ASP A 175 -26.39 9.17 17.33
N CYS A 176 -26.31 8.68 16.08
CA CYS A 176 -25.95 9.53 14.95
C CYS A 176 -26.92 10.70 14.73
N GLY A 177 -28.15 10.67 15.29
CA GLY A 177 -29.08 11.79 15.19
C GLY A 177 -28.72 12.98 16.11
N GLU A 178 -27.90 12.75 17.14
CA GLU A 178 -27.30 13.83 17.94
C GLU A 178 -26.07 14.45 17.26
N TYR A 179 -25.52 13.76 16.26
CA TYR A 179 -24.39 14.22 15.47
C TYR A 179 -24.89 14.71 14.11
N GLY A 180 -24.23 15.72 13.55
CA GLY A 180 -24.48 16.12 12.18
C GLY A 180 -23.86 15.10 11.21
N THR A 181 -23.48 15.58 10.03
CA THR A 181 -22.50 14.87 9.23
C THR A 181 -21.14 14.92 9.93
N GLU A 182 -20.60 13.74 10.21
CA GLU A 182 -19.29 13.52 10.82
C GLU A 182 -18.35 12.92 9.78
N SER A 183 -17.04 13.07 9.99
CA SER A 183 -16.04 12.44 9.13
C SER A 183 -15.27 11.36 9.87
N MET A 184 -14.87 10.35 9.11
CA MET A 184 -13.82 9.40 9.47
C MET A 184 -12.77 9.39 8.36
N THR A 185 -11.55 9.02 8.71
CA THR A 185 -10.45 8.87 7.77
C THR A 185 -9.90 7.46 7.90
N VAL A 186 -9.77 6.77 6.77
CA VAL A 186 -8.97 5.55 6.69
C VAL A 186 -7.58 5.90 6.21
N THR A 187 -6.57 5.42 6.95
CA THR A 187 -5.16 5.53 6.60
C THR A 187 -4.63 4.12 6.34
N ALA A 188 -4.13 3.88 5.14
CA ALA A 188 -3.39 2.66 4.81
C ALA A 188 -1.90 2.93 4.99
N ILE A 189 -1.22 2.05 5.74
CA ILE A 189 0.22 2.12 5.98
C ILE A 189 0.89 0.96 5.26
N THR A 190 1.92 1.28 4.48
CA THR A 190 2.65 0.32 3.65
C THR A 190 4.15 0.38 3.90
N GLN A 191 4.85 -0.73 3.68
CA GLN A 191 6.31 -0.81 3.87
C GLN A 191 7.09 -0.12 2.75
N VAL A 192 6.68 -0.30 1.49
CA VAL A 192 7.42 0.17 0.32
C VAL A 192 6.57 1.17 -0.47
N GLY A 193 7.15 2.31 -0.82
CA GLY A 193 6.48 3.36 -1.60
C GLY A 193 7.06 4.75 -1.30
N PRO A 194 6.86 5.73 -2.21
CA PRO A 194 7.24 7.12 -1.94
C PRO A 194 6.42 7.71 -0.78
N ASP A 195 5.17 7.24 -0.63
CA ASP A 195 4.25 7.62 0.44
C ASP A 195 3.93 6.36 1.26
N PRO A 196 4.63 6.10 2.37
CA PRO A 196 4.39 4.91 3.20
C PRO A 196 3.05 4.97 3.94
N SER A 197 2.32 6.09 3.82
CA SER A 197 0.94 6.19 4.26
C SER A 197 0.11 7.03 3.31
N PHE A 198 -1.11 6.58 3.03
CA PHE A 198 -2.08 7.29 2.19
C PHE A 198 -3.47 7.17 2.78
N THR A 199 -4.32 8.17 2.53
CA THR A 199 -5.58 8.33 3.25
C THR A 199 -6.78 8.52 2.33
N GLN A 200 -7.95 8.17 2.83
CA GLN A 200 -9.24 8.45 2.21
C GLN A 200 -10.23 8.90 3.29
N GLN A 201 -10.90 10.03 3.05
CA GLN A 201 -11.93 10.55 3.96
C GLN A 201 -13.31 10.03 3.55
N ILE A 202 -14.11 9.72 4.56
CA ILE A 202 -15.48 9.23 4.45
C ILE A 202 -16.33 10.09 5.38
N GLU A 203 -17.48 10.54 4.90
CA GLU A 203 -18.50 11.16 5.73
C GLU A 203 -19.54 10.12 6.14
N TYR A 204 -20.06 10.29 7.35
CA TYR A 204 -21.13 9.47 7.89
C TYR A 204 -22.05 10.29 8.78
N GLY A 205 -23.31 9.90 8.83
CA GLY A 205 -24.29 10.61 9.67
C GLY A 205 -25.04 11.70 8.93
N SER A 206 -26.32 11.83 9.30
CA SER A 206 -27.26 12.87 8.89
C SER A 206 -28.26 13.07 10.03
N GLU A 207 -29.13 14.08 9.93
CA GLU A 207 -30.19 14.33 10.92
C GLU A 207 -31.13 13.12 11.16
N GLN A 208 -31.07 12.06 10.33
CA GLN A 208 -31.97 10.90 10.39
C GLN A 208 -31.30 9.53 10.24
N SER A 209 -30.02 9.42 9.87
CA SER A 209 -29.37 8.14 9.55
C SER A 209 -27.86 8.15 9.75
N CYS A 210 -27.24 6.98 9.99
CA CYS A 210 -25.78 6.78 9.92
C CYS A 210 -25.35 6.31 8.52
N GLU A 211 -25.88 6.90 7.46
CA GLU A 211 -25.49 6.54 6.08
C GLU A 211 -24.06 6.98 5.79
N LEU A 212 -23.35 6.21 4.96
CA LEU A 212 -21.93 6.37 4.65
C LEU A 212 -21.77 6.93 3.24
N ALA A 213 -20.87 7.89 3.06
CA ALA A 213 -20.54 8.47 1.76
C ALA A 213 -19.04 8.76 1.65
N ILE A 214 -18.44 8.42 0.52
CA ILE A 214 -17.04 8.74 0.24
C ILE A 214 -16.94 10.21 -0.18
N VAL A 215 -16.04 10.95 0.45
CA VAL A 215 -15.67 12.30 0.01
C VAL A 215 -14.42 12.16 -0.84
N GLU A 216 -14.50 12.44 -2.14
CA GLU A 216 -13.31 12.47 -2.99
C GLU A 216 -12.36 13.60 -2.54
N GLY A 217 -11.36 13.24 -1.72
CA GLY A 217 -10.30 14.12 -1.24
C GLY A 217 -9.05 13.97 -2.10
N ASN A 218 -8.52 15.09 -2.59
CA ASN A 218 -7.22 15.11 -3.24
C ASN A 218 -6.12 14.92 -2.17
N PRO A 219 -5.17 13.97 -2.30
CA PRO A 219 -4.21 13.67 -1.24
C PRO A 219 -3.15 14.77 -1.01
N ASP A 220 -3.18 15.88 -1.76
CA ASP A 220 -2.21 16.96 -1.63
C ASP A 220 -2.87 18.26 -1.16
N GLY A 221 -2.83 18.47 0.15
CA GLY A 221 -3.29 19.68 0.81
C GLY A 221 -2.31 20.13 1.87
N SER A 222 -1.09 20.51 1.46
CA SER A 222 -0.23 21.34 2.31
C SER A 222 -1.02 22.58 2.76
N PRO A 223 -1.08 22.91 4.07
CA PRO A 223 -1.71 24.14 4.50
C PRO A 223 -0.85 25.30 4.01
N SER A 224 -1.30 25.95 2.92
CA SER A 224 -0.78 27.25 2.54
C SER A 224 -1.29 28.24 3.59
N ASP A 225 -0.40 28.57 4.53
CA ASP A 225 -0.59 29.62 5.51
C ASP A 225 -0.80 30.94 4.76
N GLY A 226 -2.07 31.26 4.52
CA GLY A 226 -2.53 32.51 3.96
C GLY A 226 -2.34 33.62 4.98
N GLY A 227 -1.09 34.07 5.14
CA GLY A 227 -0.80 35.33 5.79
C GLY A 227 -1.25 36.48 4.89
N GLU A 228 -2.25 37.23 5.31
CA GLU A 228 -2.44 38.61 4.85
C GLU A 228 -2.93 39.54 5.97
N ASN A 229 -2.01 40.46 6.29
CA ASN A 229 -2.17 41.89 6.68
C ASN A 229 -2.86 42.28 8.00
#